data_AF-A0A7C3ETP9-F1
#
_entry.id   AF-A0A7C3ETP9-F1
#
_cell.length_a   1.000
_cell.length_b   1.000
_cell.length_c   1.000
_cell.angle_alpha   90.00
_cell.angle_beta   90.00
_cell.angle_gamma   90.00
#
_symmetry.space_group_name_H-M   'P 1'
#
loop_
_entity.id
_entity.type
_entity.pdbx_description
1 polymer ?
#
loop_
_entity_poly.entity_id
_entity_poly.type
_entity_poly.pdbx_seq_one_letter_code
_entity_poly.pdbx_strand_id
1 'polypeptide(L)'
;MKINFILFSLVFFFSLSSSKIFSSDFLVLSMYGEITKKESNEKKWIKIKTGSDLKFSDEIKLPEKSYICLYHESGNSFEFTKPGIYKLNTLSELLKKRGKQSVDIISKYIFKQIFEADNNIFKDSKSGTMSISIGGVERGLNEFGDDKSDSKHKIIKTKLPTHYFTIDDNIEFSWHPIHKNQNYTFLIVNSVNDTVLLKNTKDTSFKIDISKLKLEKDICYFWSVSSGAYKSESYCLYLFKDADKQKIIDEVRAIESQFGEEQSPIKDMVLAIYYTSKKIDDRAIKHFQNALNSAPGSIEYRKIYALYLSKSGFENEAKKVLNMKN
;
A
#
# COMPACT_ATOMS: atom_id res chain seq x y z
N MET A 1 75.07 32.43 14.96
CA MET A 1 74.21 32.21 13.77
C MET A 1 74.03 30.71 13.63
N LYS A 2 72.85 30.14 13.96
CA LYS A 2 71.70 29.92 13.06
C LYS A 2 72.13 29.09 11.83
N ILE A 3 71.73 27.84 11.60
CA ILE A 3 70.36 27.28 11.52
C ILE A 3 70.36 25.74 11.64
N ASN A 4 69.26 25.22 12.18
CA ASN A 4 68.90 23.83 12.46
C ASN A 4 68.90 22.90 11.23
N PHE A 5 69.40 21.67 11.40
CA PHE A 5 69.03 20.50 10.59
C PHE A 5 68.27 19.52 11.50
N ILE A 6 66.96 19.73 11.63
CA ILE A 6 66.02 18.73 12.13
C ILE A 6 65.19 18.37 10.91
N LEU A 7 65.47 17.23 10.28
CA LEU A 7 64.60 16.67 9.25
C LEU A 7 64.56 15.16 9.39
N PHE A 8 63.34 14.64 9.31
CA PHE A 8 63.01 13.23 9.10
C PHE A 8 62.88 12.31 10.31
N SER A 9 62.05 12.71 11.27
CA SER A 9 61.18 11.76 11.99
C SER A 9 59.77 12.33 12.05
N LEU A 10 59.16 12.51 10.87
CA LEU A 10 57.72 12.72 10.77
C LEU A 10 57.09 11.36 11.06
N VAL A 11 56.80 11.14 12.34
CA VAL A 11 55.98 10.06 12.85
C VAL A 11 54.68 10.08 12.05
N PHE A 12 54.58 9.14 11.12
CA PHE A 12 53.36 8.80 10.41
C PHE A 12 52.44 8.13 11.43
N PHE A 13 51.86 8.92 12.33
CA PHE A 13 50.69 8.56 13.12
C PHE A 13 49.54 8.47 12.12
N PHE A 14 49.54 7.39 11.34
CA PHE A 14 48.38 6.92 10.63
C PHE A 14 47.41 6.49 11.72
N SER A 15 46.61 7.43 12.20
CA SER A 15 45.40 7.12 12.93
C SER A 15 44.55 6.30 11.96
N LEU A 16 44.66 4.97 12.08
CA LEU A 16 43.59 4.05 11.72
C LEU A 16 42.40 4.46 12.57
N SER A 17 41.68 5.48 12.12
CA SER A 17 40.28 5.66 12.41
C SER A 17 39.61 4.44 11.78
N SER A 18 39.54 3.34 12.53
CA SER A 18 38.61 2.27 12.24
C SER A 18 37.23 2.91 12.26
N SER A 19 36.76 3.32 11.08
CA SER A 19 35.35 3.56 10.85
C SER A 19 34.68 2.26 11.25
N LYS A 20 34.06 2.26 12.43
CA LYS A 20 33.02 1.27 12.72
C LYS A 20 31.95 1.58 11.70
N ILE A 21 32.02 0.89 10.56
CA ILE A 21 30.91 0.75 9.64
C ILE A 21 29.84 0.10 10.50
N PHE A 22 28.92 0.91 11.01
CA PHE A 22 27.69 0.42 11.59
C PHE A 22 26.88 -0.12 10.42
N SER A 23 27.20 -1.32 9.93
CA SER A 23 26.33 -2.03 9.01
C SER A 23 25.17 -2.58 9.82
N SER A 24 23.98 -2.05 9.62
CA SER A 24 22.76 -2.73 10.03
C SER A 24 22.51 -3.88 9.05
N ASP A 25 22.18 -5.06 9.58
CA ASP A 25 21.86 -6.22 8.75
C ASP A 25 20.38 -6.21 8.36
N PHE A 26 19.53 -5.74 9.28
CA PHE A 26 18.10 -5.65 9.08
C PHE A 26 17.53 -4.29 9.47
N LEU A 27 16.51 -3.87 8.73
CA LEU A 27 15.63 -2.76 9.04
C LEU A 27 14.27 -3.27 9.49
N VAL A 28 13.72 -2.73 10.57
CA VAL A 28 12.32 -2.98 10.95
C VAL A 28 11.40 -2.21 10.01
N LEU A 29 10.74 -2.90 9.09
CA LEU A 29 9.90 -2.30 8.06
C LEU A 29 8.51 -1.91 8.58
N SER A 30 7.93 -2.76 9.42
CA SER A 30 6.66 -2.51 10.08
C SER A 30 6.53 -3.41 11.29
N MET A 31 5.82 -2.94 12.32
CA MET A 31 5.53 -3.74 13.51
C MET A 31 4.29 -3.26 14.25
N TYR A 32 3.72 -4.15 15.07
CA TYR A 32 2.83 -3.79 16.16
C TYR A 32 3.03 -4.69 17.37
N GLY A 33 2.62 -4.20 18.53
CA GLY A 33 2.93 -4.80 19.82
C GLY A 33 4.21 -4.24 20.46
N GLU A 34 4.43 -4.58 21.72
CA GLU A 34 5.57 -4.09 22.51
C GLU A 34 6.82 -4.95 22.29
N ILE A 35 7.35 -4.92 21.08
CA ILE A 35 8.50 -5.73 20.70
C ILE A 35 9.78 -5.12 21.29
N THR A 36 10.65 -6.00 21.78
CA THR A 36 11.94 -5.62 22.35
C THR A 36 13.07 -6.37 21.67
N LYS A 37 14.27 -5.79 21.65
CA LYS A 37 15.52 -6.43 21.23
C LYS A 37 16.50 -6.55 22.38
N LYS A 38 17.43 -7.50 22.26
CA LYS A 38 18.58 -7.68 23.15
C LYS A 38 19.81 -7.98 22.29
N GLU A 39 20.87 -7.20 22.48
CA GLU A 39 22.14 -7.42 21.80
C GLU A 39 22.89 -8.61 22.42
N SER A 40 23.72 -9.33 21.64
CA SER A 40 24.36 -10.58 22.07
C SER A 40 25.13 -10.52 23.40
N ASN A 41 25.63 -9.35 23.79
CA ASN A 41 26.43 -9.16 25.01
C ASN A 41 25.69 -8.37 26.10
N GLU A 42 24.43 -8.01 25.87
CA GLU A 42 23.62 -7.28 26.82
C GLU A 42 22.58 -8.18 27.49
N LYS A 43 22.31 -7.91 28.77
CA LYS A 43 21.23 -8.60 29.51
C LYS A 43 19.89 -7.86 29.42
N LYS A 44 19.89 -6.63 28.92
CA LYS A 44 18.74 -5.74 28.94
C LYS A 44 17.95 -5.85 27.64
N TRP A 45 16.63 -5.99 27.77
CA TRP A 45 15.70 -5.86 26.66
C TRP A 45 15.35 -4.38 26.45
N ILE A 46 15.45 -3.92 25.21
CA ILE A 46 15.20 -2.53 24.82
C ILE A 46 14.05 -2.51 23.83
N LYS A 47 13.07 -1.63 24.02
CA LYS A 47 11.93 -1.47 23.11
C LYS A 47 12.42 -0.98 21.75
N ILE A 48 11.91 -1.57 20.67
CA ILE A 48 12.18 -1.16 19.29
C ILE A 48 10.94 -0.54 18.66
N LYS A 49 11.16 0.15 17.55
CA LYS A 49 10.13 0.78 16.71
C LYS A 49 10.40 0.50 15.24
N THR A 50 9.42 0.74 14.38
CA THR A 50 9.64 0.82 12.93
C THR A 50 10.81 1.76 12.61
N GLY A 51 11.63 1.36 11.63
CA GLY A 51 12.87 2.05 11.26
C GLY A 51 14.06 1.74 12.17
N SER A 52 13.91 0.88 13.19
CA SER A 52 15.06 0.45 13.99
C SER A 52 15.97 -0.47 13.18
N ASP A 53 17.27 -0.30 13.35
CA ASP A 53 18.29 -1.22 12.84
C ASP A 53 18.53 -2.39 13.80
N LEU A 54 18.65 -3.58 13.23
CA LEU A 54 18.98 -4.82 13.93
C LEU A 54 20.18 -5.50 13.27
N LYS A 55 20.89 -6.30 14.07
CA LYS A 55 22.03 -7.09 13.63
C LYS A 55 21.72 -8.58 13.70
N PHE A 56 22.45 -9.41 12.94
CA PHE A 56 22.39 -10.87 13.08
C PHE A 56 22.64 -11.34 14.51
N SER A 57 23.48 -10.63 15.27
CA SER A 57 23.78 -10.97 16.67
C SER A 57 22.63 -10.69 17.63
N ASP A 58 21.59 -9.98 17.21
CA ASP A 58 20.49 -9.57 18.09
C ASP A 58 19.47 -10.69 18.29
N GLU A 59 18.78 -10.64 19.43
CA GLU A 59 17.55 -11.38 19.70
C GLU A 59 16.37 -10.41 19.74
N ILE A 60 15.24 -10.81 19.16
CA ILE A 60 13.97 -10.07 19.29
C ILE A 60 12.97 -10.90 20.10
N LYS A 61 12.20 -10.23 20.94
CA LYS A 61 11.13 -10.83 21.73
C LYS A 61 9.79 -10.26 21.31
N LEU A 62 8.93 -11.13 20.81
CA LEU A 62 7.56 -10.83 20.41
C LEU A 62 6.61 -11.28 21.54
N PRO A 63 5.80 -10.38 22.10
CA PRO A 63 4.68 -10.77 22.94
C PRO A 63 3.53 -11.36 22.11
N GLU A 64 2.47 -11.82 22.79
CA GLU A 64 1.23 -12.23 22.11
C GLU A 64 0.66 -11.08 21.28
N LYS A 65 -0.09 -11.43 20.22
CA LYS A 65 -0.75 -10.47 19.31
C LYS A 65 0.23 -9.38 18.84
N SER A 66 1.42 -9.79 18.44
CA SER A 66 2.47 -8.91 17.92
C SER A 66 2.90 -9.36 16.53
N TYR A 67 3.46 -8.43 15.79
CA TYR A 67 3.95 -8.67 14.43
C TYR A 67 5.17 -7.81 14.19
N ILE A 68 6.14 -8.37 13.47
CA ILE A 68 7.25 -7.61 12.92
C ILE A 68 7.62 -8.13 11.54
N CYS A 69 7.89 -7.19 10.62
CA CYS A 69 8.50 -7.45 9.34
C CYS A 69 9.90 -6.85 9.34
N LEU A 70 10.90 -7.69 9.11
CA LEU A 70 12.29 -7.30 8.92
C LEU A 70 12.61 -7.29 7.43
N TYR A 71 13.36 -6.29 7.00
CA TYR A 71 13.94 -6.18 5.67
C TYR A 71 15.45 -6.33 5.74
N HIS A 72 16.04 -7.13 4.86
CA HIS A 72 17.49 -7.30 4.71
C HIS A 72 17.97 -6.66 3.40
N GLU A 73 19.17 -6.10 3.37
CA GLU A 73 19.77 -5.41 2.20
C GLU A 73 19.87 -6.26 0.92
N SER A 74 19.73 -7.57 1.04
CA SER A 74 19.65 -8.49 -0.10
C SER A 74 18.30 -8.48 -0.82
N GLY A 75 17.35 -7.65 -0.38
CA GLY A 75 15.96 -7.58 -0.88
C GLY A 75 15.00 -8.59 -0.25
N ASN A 76 15.45 -9.36 0.74
CA ASN A 76 14.62 -10.37 1.41
C ASN A 76 13.87 -9.77 2.61
N SER A 77 12.64 -10.23 2.87
CA SER A 77 11.93 -9.97 4.12
C SER A 77 11.72 -11.22 4.98
N PHE A 78 11.55 -10.98 6.28
CA PHE A 78 11.19 -11.98 7.28
C PHE A 78 10.07 -11.44 8.16
N GLU A 79 8.97 -12.17 8.21
CA GLU A 79 7.78 -11.83 9.01
C GLU A 79 7.65 -12.78 10.20
N PHE A 80 7.34 -12.22 11.37
CA PHE A 80 7.13 -12.99 12.59
C PHE A 80 5.81 -12.56 13.23
N THR A 81 4.93 -13.52 13.47
CA THR A 81 3.59 -13.31 14.04
C THR A 81 3.36 -14.13 15.32
N LYS A 82 4.19 -15.14 15.56
CA LYS A 82 4.08 -16.00 16.75
C LYS A 82 4.83 -15.35 17.92
N PRO A 83 4.28 -15.43 19.15
CA PRO A 83 5.00 -14.96 20.32
C PRO A 83 6.23 -15.84 20.57
N GLY A 84 7.32 -15.22 21.04
CA GLY A 84 8.56 -15.95 21.30
C GLY A 84 9.80 -15.07 21.27
N ILE A 85 10.96 -15.73 21.45
CA ILE A 85 12.27 -15.12 21.28
C ILE A 85 12.90 -15.69 20.01
N TYR A 86 13.33 -14.80 19.12
CA TYR A 86 13.93 -15.15 17.85
C TYR A 86 15.38 -14.66 17.82
N LYS A 87 16.31 -15.58 17.55
CA LYS A 87 17.71 -15.24 17.32
C LYS A 87 17.92 -14.93 15.86
N LEU A 88 18.33 -13.70 15.52
CA LEU A 88 18.40 -13.27 14.12
C LEU A 88 19.53 -13.95 13.35
N ASN A 89 20.55 -14.48 14.04
CA ASN A 89 21.64 -15.23 13.41
C ASN A 89 21.14 -16.48 12.65
N THR A 90 20.02 -17.07 13.07
CA THR A 90 19.39 -18.20 12.39
C THR A 90 18.89 -17.84 10.99
N LEU A 91 18.61 -16.55 10.73
CA LEU A 91 18.18 -16.07 9.41
C LEU A 91 19.31 -16.05 8.38
N SER A 92 20.58 -16.07 8.82
CA SER A 92 21.73 -16.07 7.92
C SER A 92 21.75 -17.32 7.01
N GLU A 93 21.36 -18.48 7.52
CA GLU A 93 21.25 -19.71 6.72
C GLU A 93 20.10 -19.65 5.72
N LEU A 94 18.97 -19.06 6.11
CA LEU A 94 17.84 -18.83 5.21
C LEU A 94 18.22 -17.87 4.08
N LEU A 95 18.97 -16.82 4.40
CA LEU A 95 19.50 -15.88 3.40
C LEU A 95 20.46 -16.55 2.43
N LYS A 96 21.34 -17.45 2.90
CA LYS A 96 22.21 -18.24 2.02
C LYS A 96 21.42 -19.11 1.05
N LYS A 97 20.31 -19.71 1.51
CA LYS A 97 19.42 -20.54 0.68
C LYS A 97 18.62 -19.71 -0.33
N ARG A 98 18.06 -18.57 0.09
CA ARG A 98 17.27 -17.67 -0.76
C ARG A 98 18.15 -16.87 -1.73
N GLY A 99 19.39 -16.62 -1.36
CA GLY A 99 20.30 -15.77 -2.11
C GLY A 99 19.87 -14.31 -2.13
N LYS A 100 20.60 -13.50 -2.91
CA LYS A 100 20.22 -12.13 -3.22
C LYS A 100 19.12 -12.15 -4.29
N GLN A 101 18.04 -11.40 -4.05
CA GLN A 101 17.00 -11.25 -5.05
C GLN A 101 17.54 -10.51 -6.28
N SER A 102 17.19 -10.98 -7.48
CA SER A 102 17.60 -10.35 -8.74
C SER A 102 17.06 -8.92 -8.87
N VAL A 103 15.90 -8.67 -8.26
CA VAL A 103 15.26 -7.36 -8.13
C VAL A 103 14.83 -7.20 -6.68
N ASP A 104 15.23 -6.09 -6.06
CA ASP A 104 14.77 -5.72 -4.72
C ASP A 104 13.40 -5.05 -4.80
N ILE A 105 12.37 -5.89 -4.78
CA ILE A 105 10.97 -5.49 -4.97
C ILE A 105 10.48 -4.67 -3.77
N ILE A 106 10.95 -4.97 -2.56
CA ILE A 106 10.54 -4.24 -1.35
C ILE A 106 11.04 -2.80 -1.41
N SER A 107 12.34 -2.58 -1.67
CA SER A 107 12.85 -1.22 -1.80
C SER A 107 12.18 -0.46 -2.95
N LYS A 108 11.95 -1.15 -4.07
CA LYS A 108 11.32 -0.56 -5.27
C LYS A 108 9.90 -0.03 -4.99
N TYR A 109 9.09 -0.78 -4.24
CA TYR A 109 7.68 -0.44 -4.04
C TYR A 109 7.37 0.18 -2.68
N ILE A 110 8.04 -0.20 -1.59
CA ILE A 110 7.59 0.13 -0.24
C ILE A 110 8.26 1.39 0.32
N PHE A 111 9.58 1.53 0.21
CA PHE A 111 10.30 2.61 0.90
C PHE A 111 9.84 4.01 0.48
N LYS A 112 9.64 4.21 -0.81
CA LYS A 112 9.08 5.46 -1.32
C LYS A 112 7.70 5.76 -0.73
N GLN A 113 6.85 4.75 -0.59
CA GLN A 113 5.49 4.92 -0.06
C GLN A 113 5.48 5.20 1.44
N ILE A 114 6.38 4.56 2.21
CA ILE A 114 6.56 4.90 3.64
C ILE A 114 6.97 6.37 3.77
N PHE A 115 7.97 6.80 3.01
CA PHE A 115 8.45 8.20 3.05
C PHE A 115 7.37 9.20 2.63
N GLU A 116 6.65 8.91 1.54
CA GLU A 116 5.53 9.75 1.11
C GLU A 116 4.44 9.81 2.18
N ALA A 117 4.07 8.69 2.78
CA ALA A 117 3.06 8.62 3.81
C ALA A 117 3.45 9.43 5.05
N ASP A 118 4.68 9.30 5.54
CA ASP A 118 5.16 10.05 6.71
C ASP A 118 5.23 11.57 6.46
N ASN A 119 5.47 12.00 5.23
CA ASN A 119 5.51 13.43 4.88
C ASN A 119 4.11 14.05 4.67
N ASN A 120 3.08 13.24 4.41
CA ASN A 120 1.73 13.73 4.12
C ASN A 120 0.73 13.43 5.24
N ILE A 121 1.11 12.64 6.26
CA ILE A 121 0.23 12.23 7.34
C ILE A 121 0.74 12.74 8.68
N PHE A 122 -0.12 13.48 9.36
CA PHE A 122 0.20 14.18 10.60
C PHE A 122 -0.69 13.66 11.72
N LYS A 123 -0.14 13.61 12.93
CA LYS A 123 -0.90 13.27 14.14
C LYS A 123 -1.16 14.55 14.93
N ASP A 124 -2.44 14.85 15.16
CA ASP A 124 -2.85 15.93 16.05
C ASP A 124 -2.44 15.59 17.49
N SER A 125 -1.71 16.51 18.12
CA SER A 125 -1.11 16.29 19.44
C SER A 125 -2.13 16.28 20.59
N LYS A 126 -3.31 16.87 20.40
CA LYS A 126 -4.35 16.99 21.45
C LYS A 126 -5.33 15.83 21.44
N SER A 127 -5.82 15.48 20.26
CA SER A 127 -6.81 14.42 20.05
C SER A 127 -6.16 13.05 19.78
N GLY A 128 -4.90 13.02 19.36
CA GLY A 128 -4.23 11.82 18.90
C GLY A 128 -4.73 11.31 17.54
N THR A 129 -5.68 12.00 16.91
CA THR A 129 -6.24 11.70 15.59
C THR A 129 -5.21 11.99 14.51
N MET A 130 -5.16 11.17 13.48
CA MET A 130 -4.31 11.45 12.34
C MET A 130 -5.11 12.07 11.20
N SER A 131 -4.48 13.03 10.51
CA SER A 131 -4.99 13.75 9.36
C SER A 131 -4.05 13.60 8.16
N ILE A 132 -4.59 13.80 6.97
CA ILE A 132 -3.86 13.74 5.71
C ILE A 132 -3.80 15.17 5.18
N SER A 133 -2.60 15.65 4.87
CA SER A 133 -2.38 16.93 4.20
C SER A 133 -1.73 16.65 2.85
N ILE A 134 -2.57 16.51 1.82
CA ILE A 134 -2.15 16.60 0.43
C ILE A 134 -2.56 18.01 0.00
N GLY A 135 -1.65 18.80 -0.55
CA GLY A 135 -1.93 20.18 -0.98
C GLY A 135 -2.90 20.32 -2.17
N GLY A 136 -3.94 19.49 -2.26
CA GLY A 136 -4.88 19.41 -3.38
C GLY A 136 -6.33 19.34 -2.92
N VAL A 137 -7.07 20.36 -3.35
CA VAL A 137 -8.54 20.56 -3.44
C VAL A 137 -9.41 19.52 -2.73
N GLU A 138 -10.03 19.93 -1.62
CA GLU A 138 -11.22 19.29 -1.07
C GLU A 138 -12.28 19.20 -2.18
N ARG A 139 -12.49 18.00 -2.73
CA ARG A 139 -13.74 17.73 -3.47
C ARG A 139 -14.77 17.39 -2.41
N GLY A 140 -15.31 18.43 -1.78
CA GLY A 140 -16.31 18.35 -0.73
C GLY A 140 -17.52 17.52 -1.17
N LEU A 141 -17.45 16.21 -1.00
CA LEU A 141 -18.56 15.30 -1.17
C LEU A 141 -19.15 15.06 0.21
N ASN A 142 -19.86 16.07 0.70
CA ASN A 142 -20.62 16.02 1.95
C ASN A 142 -21.36 14.68 2.05
N GLU A 143 -21.25 14.10 3.25
CA GLU A 143 -21.84 12.83 3.62
C GLU A 143 -23.37 12.88 3.52
N PHE A 144 -23.92 11.67 3.47
CA PHE A 144 -25.34 11.39 3.56
C PHE A 144 -26.03 12.20 4.66
N GLY A 145 -27.05 12.95 4.27
CA GLY A 145 -28.15 13.33 5.15
C GLY A 145 -27.85 14.45 6.13
N ASP A 146 -27.72 15.67 5.64
CA ASP A 146 -28.39 16.78 6.32
C ASP A 146 -28.99 17.73 5.29
N ASP A 147 -30.31 17.85 5.36
CA ASP A 147 -31.18 18.47 4.39
C ASP A 147 -31.18 19.99 4.53
N LYS A 148 -30.01 20.66 4.45
CA LYS A 148 -29.91 22.13 4.46
C LYS A 148 -28.69 22.64 3.68
N SER A 149 -28.67 22.45 2.36
CA SER A 149 -27.89 23.30 1.46
C SER A 149 -28.49 23.32 0.06
N ASP A 150 -28.74 24.53 -0.42
CA ASP A 150 -29.74 24.90 -1.43
C ASP A 150 -29.18 24.88 -2.87
N SER A 151 -28.46 23.80 -3.23
CA SER A 151 -28.07 23.50 -4.62
C SER A 151 -27.71 22.01 -4.77
N LYS A 152 -28.74 21.17 -4.53
CA LYS A 152 -28.73 19.70 -4.53
C LYS A 152 -28.39 19.11 -5.90
N HIS A 153 -27.10 18.89 -6.20
CA HIS A 153 -26.75 17.93 -7.24
C HIS A 153 -27.17 16.54 -6.76
N LYS A 154 -28.23 15.99 -7.39
CA LYS A 154 -28.75 14.64 -7.13
C LYS A 154 -27.78 13.59 -7.68
N ILE A 155 -26.67 13.35 -6.96
CA ILE A 155 -25.59 12.49 -7.42
C ILE A 155 -25.72 11.08 -6.83
N ILE A 156 -25.50 10.06 -7.66
CA ILE A 156 -25.31 8.68 -7.20
C ILE A 156 -23.80 8.45 -6.99
N LYS A 157 -23.38 8.13 -5.76
CA LYS A 157 -21.99 7.80 -5.44
C LYS A 157 -21.69 6.36 -5.86
N THR A 158 -20.68 6.17 -6.69
CA THR A 158 -20.17 4.84 -7.08
C THR A 158 -19.09 4.36 -6.12
N LYS A 159 -18.80 3.06 -6.12
CA LYS A 159 -17.73 2.44 -5.30
C LYS A 159 -16.47 2.11 -6.11
N LEU A 160 -16.44 2.52 -7.38
CA LEU A 160 -15.31 2.34 -8.28
C LEU A 160 -14.65 3.71 -8.55
N PRO A 161 -13.35 3.74 -8.80
CA PRO A 161 -12.62 4.98 -9.10
C PRO A 161 -13.05 5.59 -10.44
N THR A 162 -12.75 6.88 -10.63
CA THR A 162 -13.06 7.65 -11.85
C THR A 162 -12.49 7.04 -13.12
N HIS A 163 -11.29 6.44 -13.03
CA HIS A 163 -10.65 5.70 -14.12
C HIS A 163 -10.38 4.29 -13.64
N TYR A 164 -10.83 3.30 -14.39
CA TYR A 164 -10.74 1.91 -14.01
C TYR A 164 -10.09 1.11 -15.15
N PHE A 165 -8.87 0.65 -14.91
CA PHE A 165 -8.15 -0.25 -15.82
C PHE A 165 -8.31 -1.67 -15.33
N THR A 166 -8.72 -2.58 -16.21
CA THR A 166 -8.96 -3.97 -15.83
C THR A 166 -8.17 -4.96 -16.68
N ILE A 167 -7.66 -5.98 -15.99
CA ILE A 167 -7.13 -7.21 -16.58
C ILE A 167 -8.15 -8.36 -16.52
N ASP A 168 -9.29 -8.14 -15.87
CA ASP A 168 -10.33 -9.13 -15.65
C ASP A 168 -11.44 -9.00 -16.68
N ASP A 169 -11.93 -10.14 -17.15
CA ASP A 169 -13.06 -10.14 -18.08
C ASP A 169 -14.40 -10.01 -17.34
N ASN A 170 -14.43 -10.33 -16.04
CA ASN A 170 -15.63 -10.23 -15.21
C ASN A 170 -15.49 -9.05 -14.24
N ILE A 171 -16.32 -8.03 -14.42
CA ILE A 171 -16.28 -6.80 -13.63
C ILE A 171 -17.59 -6.65 -12.86
N GLU A 172 -17.49 -6.25 -11.60
CA GLU A 172 -18.63 -5.82 -10.79
C GLU A 172 -18.66 -4.30 -10.66
N PHE A 173 -19.65 -3.68 -11.27
CA PHE A 173 -19.96 -2.27 -11.07
C PHE A 173 -20.86 -2.12 -9.85
N SER A 174 -20.56 -1.20 -8.94
CA SER A 174 -21.38 -1.01 -7.74
C SER A 174 -21.49 0.45 -7.32
N TRP A 175 -22.63 0.77 -6.69
CA TRP A 175 -22.98 2.11 -6.25
C TRP A 175 -23.71 2.08 -4.91
N HIS A 176 -23.86 3.25 -4.30
CA HIS A 176 -24.65 3.39 -3.08
C HIS A 176 -26.14 3.53 -3.40
N PRO A 177 -27.02 2.88 -2.64
CA PRO A 177 -28.46 3.09 -2.80
C PRO A 177 -28.83 4.54 -2.50
N ILE A 178 -29.79 5.07 -3.25
CA ILE A 178 -30.38 6.39 -2.96
C ILE A 178 -31.46 6.18 -1.88
N HIS A 179 -32.37 5.25 -2.14
CA HIS A 179 -33.45 4.81 -1.25
C HIS A 179 -33.69 3.30 -1.41
N LYS A 180 -34.47 2.70 -0.51
CA LYS A 180 -34.86 1.29 -0.64
C LYS A 180 -35.72 1.08 -1.90
N ASN A 181 -35.53 -0.05 -2.59
CA ASN A 181 -36.34 -0.52 -3.73
C ASN A 181 -36.34 0.41 -4.96
N GLN A 182 -35.25 1.14 -5.19
CA GLN A 182 -35.10 2.03 -6.33
C GLN A 182 -34.75 1.25 -7.61
N ASN A 183 -35.32 1.66 -8.76
CA ASN A 183 -34.89 1.17 -10.06
C ASN A 183 -33.73 2.04 -10.58
N TYR A 184 -32.69 1.38 -11.08
CA TYR A 184 -31.50 1.97 -11.67
C TYR A 184 -31.40 1.64 -13.15
N THR A 185 -30.88 2.58 -13.93
CA THR A 185 -30.41 2.35 -15.30
C THR A 185 -28.89 2.41 -15.30
N PHE A 186 -28.27 1.28 -15.58
CA PHE A 186 -26.83 1.16 -15.83
C PHE A 186 -26.57 1.34 -17.33
N LEU A 187 -25.60 2.18 -17.67
CA LEU A 187 -25.26 2.54 -19.04
C LEU A 187 -23.75 2.45 -19.25
N ILE A 188 -23.33 1.84 -20.36
CA ILE A 188 -21.98 1.94 -20.92
C ILE A 188 -22.10 2.54 -22.32
N VAL A 189 -21.29 3.55 -22.61
CA VAL A 189 -21.15 4.16 -23.93
C VAL A 189 -19.69 4.17 -24.39
N ASN A 190 -19.47 4.27 -25.69
CA ASN A 190 -18.13 4.47 -26.27
C ASN A 190 -17.71 5.96 -26.20
N SER A 191 -16.55 6.29 -26.77
CA SER A 191 -15.99 7.65 -26.80
C SER A 191 -16.81 8.67 -27.60
N VAL A 192 -17.73 8.23 -28.45
CA VAL A 192 -18.65 9.08 -29.23
C VAL A 192 -20.09 9.05 -28.69
N ASN A 193 -20.29 8.52 -27.48
CA ASN A 193 -21.57 8.36 -26.79
C ASN A 193 -22.57 7.36 -27.40
N ASP A 194 -22.13 6.46 -28.29
CA ASP A 194 -22.99 5.35 -28.71
C ASP A 194 -23.18 4.36 -27.57
N THR A 195 -24.40 3.86 -27.43
CA THR A 195 -24.73 2.88 -26.39
C THR A 195 -24.11 1.54 -26.69
N VAL A 196 -23.24 1.09 -25.79
CA VAL A 196 -22.64 -0.26 -25.80
C VAL A 196 -23.51 -1.21 -24.99
N LEU A 197 -24.00 -0.75 -23.84
CA LEU A 197 -24.87 -1.54 -22.97
C LEU A 197 -25.82 -0.62 -22.20
N LEU A 198 -27.09 -1.02 -22.14
CA LEU A 198 -28.09 -0.41 -21.26
C LEU A 198 -28.81 -1.51 -20.50
N LYS A 199 -28.87 -1.41 -19.16
CA LYS A 199 -29.54 -2.39 -18.30
C LYS A 199 -30.30 -1.71 -17.19
N ASN A 200 -31.55 -2.11 -17.00
CA ASN A 200 -32.34 -1.74 -15.83
C ASN A 200 -32.20 -2.80 -14.73
N THR A 201 -32.00 -2.38 -13.48
CA THR A 201 -31.89 -3.26 -12.32
C THR A 201 -32.44 -2.59 -11.05
N LYS A 202 -32.81 -3.39 -10.05
CA LYS A 202 -33.11 -2.92 -8.68
C LYS A 202 -31.93 -3.08 -7.73
N ASP A 203 -30.92 -3.83 -8.15
CA ASP A 203 -29.71 -4.08 -7.37
C ASP A 203 -28.81 -2.85 -7.36
N THR A 204 -27.92 -2.76 -6.37
CA THR A 204 -26.89 -1.72 -6.28
C THR A 204 -25.53 -2.18 -6.81
N SER A 205 -25.51 -3.34 -7.45
CA SER A 205 -24.37 -3.80 -8.22
C SER A 205 -24.81 -4.53 -9.48
N PHE A 206 -23.91 -4.58 -10.46
CA PHE A 206 -24.12 -5.24 -11.73
C PHE A 206 -22.83 -5.91 -12.18
N LYS A 207 -22.88 -7.22 -12.36
CA LYS A 207 -21.76 -8.03 -12.84
C LYS A 207 -21.88 -8.26 -14.33
N ILE A 208 -20.79 -8.06 -15.06
CA ILE A 208 -20.74 -8.28 -16.48
C ILE A 208 -19.43 -8.94 -16.89
N ASP A 209 -19.56 -9.87 -17.83
CA ASP A 209 -18.46 -10.40 -18.61
C ASP A 209 -18.22 -9.48 -19.82
N ILE A 210 -17.23 -8.59 -19.72
CA ILE A 210 -16.90 -7.59 -20.75
C ILE A 210 -16.34 -8.22 -22.02
N SER A 211 -15.85 -9.47 -21.98
CA SER A 211 -15.38 -10.15 -23.18
C SER A 211 -16.51 -10.35 -24.21
N LYS A 212 -17.75 -10.47 -23.73
CA LYS A 212 -18.96 -10.61 -24.56
C LYS A 212 -19.34 -9.32 -25.29
N LEU A 213 -18.86 -8.17 -24.80
CA LEU A 213 -19.13 -6.87 -25.42
C LEU A 213 -18.19 -6.54 -26.58
N LYS A 214 -17.14 -7.35 -26.80
CA LYS A 214 -16.15 -7.16 -27.88
C LYS A 214 -15.59 -5.72 -27.94
N LEU A 215 -15.31 -5.16 -26.77
CA LEU A 215 -14.77 -3.81 -26.64
C LEU A 215 -13.35 -3.74 -27.22
N GLU A 216 -13.04 -2.59 -27.82
CA GLU A 216 -11.68 -2.27 -28.24
C GLU A 216 -10.80 -2.01 -27.02
N LYS A 217 -9.52 -2.33 -27.13
CA LYS A 217 -8.54 -2.21 -26.05
C LYS A 217 -7.89 -0.83 -26.09
N ASP A 218 -7.44 -0.35 -24.94
CA ASP A 218 -6.86 0.99 -24.74
C ASP A 218 -7.78 2.17 -25.12
N ILE A 219 -9.10 1.95 -25.18
CA ILE A 219 -10.09 3.01 -25.39
C ILE A 219 -10.94 3.16 -24.15
N CYS A 220 -11.31 4.41 -23.84
CA CYS A 220 -12.20 4.73 -22.75
C CYS A 220 -13.65 4.41 -23.10
N TYR A 221 -14.27 3.52 -22.33
CA TYR A 221 -15.71 3.34 -22.32
C TYR A 221 -16.30 4.01 -21.08
N PHE A 222 -17.25 4.91 -21.27
CA PHE A 222 -17.86 5.62 -20.16
C PHE A 222 -19.03 4.84 -19.61
N TRP A 223 -19.00 4.56 -18.32
CA TRP A 223 -20.13 3.97 -17.62
C TRP A 223 -20.74 4.95 -16.62
N SER A 224 -22.04 4.83 -16.41
CA SER A 224 -22.78 5.62 -15.44
C SER A 224 -24.00 4.86 -14.95
N VAL A 225 -24.53 5.30 -13.81
CA VAL A 225 -25.82 4.84 -13.29
C VAL A 225 -26.75 6.02 -13.08
N SER A 226 -28.03 5.84 -13.40
CA SER A 226 -29.06 6.86 -13.18
C SER A 226 -30.31 6.26 -12.54
N SER A 227 -31.11 7.13 -11.92
CA SER A 227 -32.40 6.80 -11.33
C SER A 227 -33.27 8.07 -11.25
N GLY A 228 -34.17 8.26 -12.22
CA GLY A 228 -34.97 9.48 -12.32
C GLY A 228 -34.07 10.71 -12.47
N ALA A 229 -34.22 11.68 -11.57
CA ALA A 229 -33.38 12.90 -11.55
C ALA A 229 -31.98 12.69 -10.96
N TYR A 230 -31.67 11.49 -10.43
CA TYR A 230 -30.35 11.17 -9.89
C TYR A 230 -29.44 10.56 -10.95
N LYS A 231 -28.19 11.00 -11.02
CA LYS A 231 -27.19 10.45 -11.95
C LYS A 231 -25.82 10.41 -11.28
N SER A 232 -25.04 9.36 -11.53
CA SER A 232 -23.62 9.37 -11.21
C SER A 232 -22.85 10.27 -12.17
N GLU A 233 -21.61 10.58 -11.85
CA GLU A 233 -20.65 11.01 -12.88
C GLU A 233 -20.45 9.92 -13.93
N SER A 234 -19.77 10.26 -15.03
CA SER A 234 -19.31 9.28 -16.00
C SER A 234 -17.91 8.80 -15.62
N TYR A 235 -17.74 7.50 -15.54
CA TYR A 235 -16.51 6.84 -15.11
C TYR A 235 -15.92 6.09 -16.29
N CYS A 236 -14.60 6.13 -16.44
CA CYS A 236 -13.94 5.53 -17.59
C CYS A 236 -13.48 4.10 -17.29
N LEU A 237 -13.85 3.16 -18.16
CA LEU A 237 -13.37 1.78 -18.20
C LEU A 237 -12.35 1.64 -19.34
N TYR A 238 -11.16 1.14 -19.02
CA TYR A 238 -10.13 0.76 -19.98
C TYR A 238 -9.83 -0.74 -19.89
N LEU A 239 -9.71 -1.37 -21.06
CA LEU A 239 -9.24 -2.75 -21.20
C LEU A 239 -7.80 -2.72 -21.67
N PHE A 240 -6.90 -3.42 -20.97
CA PHE A 240 -5.52 -3.56 -21.44
C PHE A 240 -5.46 -4.37 -22.74
N LYS A 241 -4.49 -4.03 -23.60
CA LYS A 241 -4.00 -4.94 -24.63
C LYS A 241 -3.55 -6.27 -24.04
N ASP A 242 -3.66 -7.36 -24.80
CA ASP A 242 -3.29 -8.70 -24.33
C ASP A 242 -1.83 -8.80 -23.93
N ALA A 243 -0.94 -8.15 -24.69
CA ALA A 243 0.49 -8.11 -24.36
C ALA A 243 0.75 -7.42 -23.01
N ASP A 244 0.06 -6.32 -22.73
CA ASP A 244 0.20 -5.59 -21.46
C ASP A 244 -0.42 -6.37 -20.30
N LYS A 245 -1.60 -6.98 -20.50
CA LYS A 245 -2.22 -7.90 -19.53
C LYS A 245 -1.28 -9.06 -19.19
N GLN A 246 -0.67 -9.69 -20.20
CA GLN A 246 0.26 -10.80 -19.99
C GLN A 246 1.52 -10.34 -19.25
N LYS A 247 2.08 -9.18 -19.61
CA LYS A 247 3.21 -8.58 -18.91
C LYS A 247 2.91 -8.32 -17.44
N ILE A 248 1.72 -7.80 -17.13
CA ILE A 248 1.27 -7.57 -15.74
C ILE A 248 1.19 -8.89 -14.99
N ILE A 249 0.60 -9.93 -15.59
CA ILE A 249 0.52 -11.27 -14.99
C ILE A 249 1.91 -11.83 -14.70
N ASP A 250 2.86 -11.70 -15.62
CA ASP A 250 4.22 -12.21 -15.44
C ASP A 250 5.00 -11.42 -14.37
N GLU A 251 4.85 -10.10 -14.33
CA GLU A 251 5.41 -9.25 -13.28
C GLU A 251 4.84 -9.61 -11.90
N VAL A 252 3.53 -9.89 -11.79
CA VAL A 252 2.89 -10.35 -10.55
C VAL A 252 3.44 -11.69 -10.10
N ARG A 253 3.56 -12.68 -11.00
CA ARG A 253 4.17 -13.99 -10.67
C ARG A 253 5.61 -13.83 -10.18
N ALA A 254 6.38 -12.95 -10.82
CA ALA A 254 7.75 -12.66 -10.40
C ALA A 254 7.79 -12.05 -9.00
N ILE A 255 6.89 -11.11 -8.69
CA ILE A 255 6.72 -10.56 -7.34
C ILE A 255 6.40 -11.67 -6.34
N GLU A 256 5.37 -12.47 -6.61
CA GLU A 256 4.90 -13.52 -5.72
C GLU A 256 5.99 -14.56 -5.44
N SER A 257 6.79 -14.92 -6.44
CA SER A 257 7.87 -15.91 -6.30
C SER A 257 8.98 -15.52 -5.30
N GLN A 258 9.09 -14.23 -4.94
CA GLN A 258 10.04 -13.77 -3.92
C GLN A 258 9.56 -13.99 -2.49
N PHE A 259 8.27 -14.29 -2.32
CA PHE A 259 7.65 -14.54 -1.03
C PHE A 259 7.35 -16.03 -0.87
N GLY A 260 7.24 -16.50 0.37
CA GLY A 260 6.80 -17.87 0.65
C GLY A 260 5.31 -18.08 0.35
N GLU A 261 4.86 -19.34 0.44
CA GLU A 261 3.46 -19.73 0.24
C GLU A 261 2.52 -19.25 1.37
N GLU A 262 3.06 -18.78 2.49
CA GLU A 262 2.28 -18.30 3.63
C GLU A 262 1.58 -16.95 3.34
N GLN A 263 0.54 -16.67 4.12
CA GLN A 263 -0.10 -15.35 4.16
C GLN A 263 0.92 -14.31 4.63
N SER A 264 1.22 -13.35 3.77
CA SER A 264 2.32 -12.39 3.93
C SER A 264 1.78 -10.97 3.78
N PRO A 265 1.53 -10.25 4.88
CA PRO A 265 1.13 -8.85 4.84
C PRO A 265 2.03 -7.98 3.95
N ILE A 266 3.35 -8.19 3.97
CA ILE A 266 4.26 -7.42 3.12
C ILE A 266 4.11 -7.74 1.63
N LYS A 267 3.87 -9.01 1.25
CA LYS A 267 3.56 -9.39 -0.13
C LYS A 267 2.32 -8.66 -0.63
N ASP A 268 1.26 -8.65 0.17
CA ASP A 268 0.02 -7.93 -0.15
C ASP A 268 0.28 -6.43 -0.30
N MET A 269 1.08 -5.80 0.57
CA MET A 269 1.43 -4.38 0.40
C MET A 269 2.21 -4.10 -0.89
N VAL A 270 3.17 -4.95 -1.24
CA VAL A 270 3.92 -4.82 -2.49
C VAL A 270 2.98 -4.93 -3.69
N LEU A 271 2.12 -5.95 -3.72
CA LEU A 271 1.14 -6.15 -4.79
C LEU A 271 0.17 -4.98 -4.88
N ALA A 272 -0.30 -4.45 -3.74
CA ALA A 272 -1.18 -3.30 -3.72
C ALA A 272 -0.54 -2.08 -4.42
N ILE A 273 0.70 -1.73 -4.05
CA ILE A 273 1.42 -0.60 -4.64
C ILE A 273 1.77 -0.85 -6.11
N TYR A 274 2.11 -2.10 -6.46
CA TYR A 274 2.32 -2.50 -7.83
C TYR A 274 1.06 -2.24 -8.67
N TYR A 275 -0.11 -2.72 -8.23
CA TYR A 275 -1.36 -2.51 -8.93
C TYR A 275 -1.77 -1.03 -8.99
N THR A 276 -1.51 -0.24 -7.94
CA THR A 276 -1.65 1.23 -7.99
C THR A 276 -0.80 1.82 -9.11
N SER A 277 0.45 1.38 -9.27
CA SER A 277 1.33 1.85 -10.35
C SER A 277 0.82 1.50 -11.75
N LYS A 278 -0.03 0.47 -11.86
CA LYS A 278 -0.72 0.06 -13.09
C LYS A 278 -2.14 0.61 -13.22
N LYS A 279 -2.62 1.40 -12.25
CA LYS A 279 -3.99 1.95 -12.19
C LYS A 279 -5.09 0.88 -12.13
N ILE A 280 -4.78 -0.29 -11.56
CA ILE A 280 -5.71 -1.42 -11.36
C ILE A 280 -6.21 -1.36 -9.92
N ASP A 281 -7.11 -0.42 -9.66
CA ASP A 281 -7.46 0.01 -8.31
C ASP A 281 -8.21 -1.03 -7.48
N ASP A 282 -9.06 -1.85 -8.09
CA ASP A 282 -9.79 -2.92 -7.39
C ASP A 282 -8.83 -3.98 -6.81
N ARG A 283 -7.83 -4.38 -7.60
CA ARG A 283 -6.75 -5.27 -7.15
C ARG A 283 -5.89 -4.58 -6.09
N ALA A 284 -5.55 -3.31 -6.28
CA ALA A 284 -4.79 -2.54 -5.29
C ALA A 284 -5.51 -2.48 -3.93
N ILE A 285 -6.78 -2.06 -3.93
CA ILE A 285 -7.63 -1.97 -2.74
C ILE A 285 -7.74 -3.32 -2.04
N LYS A 286 -8.02 -4.39 -2.80
CA LYS A 286 -8.12 -5.74 -2.23
C LYS A 286 -6.84 -6.15 -1.51
N HIS A 287 -5.68 -5.91 -2.11
CA HIS A 287 -4.40 -6.24 -1.49
C HIS A 287 -4.07 -5.35 -0.28
N PHE A 288 -4.40 -4.05 -0.31
CA PHE A 288 -4.30 -3.21 0.88
C PHE A 288 -5.16 -3.74 2.04
N GLN A 289 -6.39 -4.13 1.76
CA GLN A 289 -7.29 -4.72 2.74
C GLN A 289 -6.75 -6.04 3.29
N ASN A 290 -6.22 -6.92 2.44
CA ASN A 290 -5.60 -8.17 2.86
C ASN A 290 -4.40 -7.93 3.79
N ALA A 291 -3.53 -6.97 3.45
CA ALA A 291 -2.40 -6.61 4.30
C ALA A 291 -2.85 -6.13 5.68
N LEU A 292 -3.87 -5.27 5.73
CA LEU A 292 -4.43 -4.79 7.01
C LEU A 292 -5.19 -5.87 7.78
N ASN A 293 -5.87 -6.80 7.11
CA ASN A 293 -6.50 -7.92 7.81
C ASN A 293 -5.45 -8.84 8.43
N SER A 294 -4.30 -8.99 7.78
CA SER A 294 -3.20 -9.86 8.22
C SER A 294 -2.31 -9.19 9.27
N ALA A 295 -2.16 -7.87 9.22
CA ALA A 295 -1.39 -7.06 10.16
C ALA A 295 -2.18 -5.82 10.62
N PRO A 296 -3.31 -5.99 11.34
CA PRO A 296 -4.25 -4.90 11.65
C PRO A 296 -3.63 -3.78 12.47
N GLY A 297 -2.61 -4.11 13.26
CA GLY A 297 -1.90 -3.14 14.07
C GLY A 297 -0.85 -2.30 13.35
N SER A 298 -0.51 -2.63 12.10
CA SER A 298 0.54 -1.93 11.34
C SER A 298 0.12 -0.51 10.99
N ILE A 299 0.78 0.46 11.63
CA ILE A 299 0.51 1.87 11.35
C ILE A 299 1.03 2.28 9.97
N GLU A 300 2.14 1.70 9.52
CA GLU A 300 2.74 2.00 8.21
C GLU A 300 1.80 1.59 7.08
N TYR A 301 1.21 0.39 7.17
CA TYR A 301 0.30 -0.10 6.14
C TYR A 301 -0.97 0.73 6.09
N ARG A 302 -1.52 1.13 7.26
CA ARG A 302 -2.68 2.02 7.33
C ARG A 302 -2.39 3.37 6.69
N LYS A 303 -1.23 3.95 6.99
CA LYS A 303 -0.79 5.23 6.45
C LYS A 303 -0.67 5.18 4.92
N ILE A 304 0.00 4.15 4.38
CA ILE A 304 0.14 3.99 2.93
C ILE A 304 -1.23 3.84 2.26
N TYR A 305 -2.10 2.97 2.80
CA TYR A 305 -3.42 2.76 2.21
C TYR A 305 -4.30 4.01 2.31
N ALA A 306 -4.30 4.71 3.44
CA ALA A 306 -5.03 5.96 3.62
C ALA A 306 -4.53 7.04 2.64
N LEU A 307 -3.22 7.16 2.44
CA LEU A 307 -2.67 8.09 1.45
C LEU A 307 -3.15 7.76 0.04
N TYR A 308 -3.13 6.47 -0.34
CA TYR A 308 -3.65 6.02 -1.63
C TYR A 308 -5.14 6.38 -1.81
N LEU A 309 -5.98 6.07 -0.82
CA LEU A 309 -7.41 6.38 -0.85
C LEU A 309 -7.65 7.88 -1.01
N SER A 310 -6.92 8.70 -0.25
CA SER A 310 -7.02 10.16 -0.33
C SER A 310 -6.61 10.69 -1.72
N LYS A 311 -5.50 10.21 -2.28
CA LYS A 311 -5.09 10.55 -3.66
C LYS A 311 -6.10 10.10 -4.72
N SER A 312 -6.88 9.08 -4.42
CA SER A 312 -7.90 8.50 -5.31
C SER A 312 -9.29 9.12 -5.11
N GLY A 313 -9.43 10.14 -4.25
CA GLY A 313 -10.69 10.85 -3.98
C GLY A 313 -11.59 10.22 -2.91
N PHE A 314 -11.12 9.19 -2.21
CA PHE A 314 -11.83 8.49 -1.13
C PHE A 314 -11.42 9.05 0.25
N GLU A 315 -11.60 10.36 0.46
CA GLU A 315 -11.11 11.04 1.67
C GLU A 315 -11.72 10.51 2.98
N ASN A 316 -13.01 10.17 2.96
CA ASN A 316 -13.69 9.68 4.16
C ASN A 316 -13.24 8.27 4.52
N GLU A 317 -13.07 7.41 3.51
CA GLU A 317 -12.51 6.07 3.65
C GLU A 317 -11.06 6.16 4.14
N ALA A 318 -10.27 7.10 3.61
CA ALA A 318 -8.90 7.35 4.04
C ALA A 318 -8.84 7.71 5.53
N LYS A 319 -9.69 8.64 5.99
CA LYS A 319 -9.80 9.02 7.41
C LYS A 319 -10.21 7.84 8.29
N LYS A 320 -11.16 7.02 7.83
CA LYS A 320 -11.61 5.81 8.54
C LYS A 320 -10.47 4.80 8.69
N VAL A 321 -9.80 4.46 7.59
CA VAL A 321 -8.62 3.56 7.58
C VAL A 321 -7.55 4.07 8.52
N LEU A 322 -7.20 5.34 8.42
CA LEU A 322 -6.12 5.92 9.19
C LEU A 322 -6.38 5.84 10.70
N ASN A 323 -7.63 6.07 11.12
CA ASN A 323 -8.03 6.12 12.53
C ASN A 323 -8.70 4.82 13.03
N MET A 324 -8.51 3.69 12.33
CA MET A 324 -8.95 2.37 12.80
C MET A 324 -8.33 2.06 14.18
N LYS A 325 -9.16 1.60 15.12
CA LYS A 325 -8.71 1.10 16.42
C LYS A 325 -8.24 -0.36 16.25
N ASN A 326 -7.12 -0.69 16.91
CA ASN A 326 -6.57 -2.04 16.98
C ASN A 326 -7.29 -2.89 18.03
#